data_AF-A0A1Y5EUN7-F1
#
_entry.id   AF-A0A1Y5EUN7-F1
#
_cell.length_a   1.000
_cell.length_b   1.000
_cell.length_c   1.000
_cell.angle_alpha   90.00
_cell.angle_beta   90.00
_cell.angle_gamma   90.00
#
_symmetry.space_group_name_H-M   'P 1'
#
loop_
_entity.id
_entity.type
_entity.pdbx_description
1 polymer ?
#
loop_
_entity_poly.entity_id
_entity_poly.type
_entity_poly.pdbx_seq_one_letter_code
_entity_poly.pdbx_strand_id
1 'polypeptide(L)'
;MNEQDASIARLYRLAAQTTKGYRRRALTELAQVIDFDGALWGTGHLDSEGFHSVDVLGVDDSYPEALAEYKTINPFYDALKASPGATVDMASVMNDETFYSSQVYLEFFSQYSVEKVMGVLLPDESTGIMSLVSLYRFDREKPFSQEDRAVLPRMVY
;
A
#
# COMPACT_ATOMS: atom_id res chain seq x y z
N MET A 1 23.66 4.05 13.83
CA MET A 1 23.06 3.51 12.60
C MET A 1 21.57 3.50 12.84
N ASN A 2 20.81 4.27 12.06
CA ASN A 2 19.38 4.46 12.32
C ASN A 2 18.62 3.17 11.97
N GLU A 3 17.48 2.87 12.60
CA GLU A 3 16.70 1.65 12.31
C GLU A 3 16.22 1.62 10.85
N GLN A 4 15.94 2.79 10.29
CA GLN A 4 15.61 3.00 8.88
C GLN A 4 16.74 2.51 7.95
N ASP A 5 17.99 2.91 8.22
CA ASP A 5 19.14 2.48 7.41
C ASP A 5 19.37 0.96 7.50
N ALA A 6 19.11 0.39 8.68
CA ALA A 6 19.23 -1.04 8.90
C ALA A 6 18.15 -1.83 8.13
N SER A 7 16.90 -1.35 8.09
CA SER A 7 15.83 -1.94 7.28
C SER A 7 16.14 -1.84 5.79
N ILE A 8 16.54 -0.67 5.29
CA ILE A 8 16.92 -0.49 3.87
C ILE A 8 18.06 -1.44 3.48
N ALA A 9 19.09 -1.57 4.32
CA ALA A 9 20.20 -2.48 4.07
C ALA A 9 19.81 -3.98 4.14
N ARG A 10 18.73 -4.33 4.84
CA ARG A 10 18.16 -5.68 4.83
C ARG A 10 17.36 -5.93 3.56
N LEU A 11 16.55 -4.96 3.12
CA LEU A 11 15.80 -5.02 1.87
C LEU A 11 16.72 -5.23 0.66
N TYR A 12 17.77 -4.42 0.50
CA TYR A 12 18.72 -4.62 -0.61
C TYR A 12 19.43 -5.98 -0.57
N ARG A 13 19.78 -6.48 0.63
CA ARG A 13 20.37 -7.82 0.77
C ARG A 13 19.38 -8.93 0.43
N LEU A 14 18.11 -8.77 0.79
CA LEU A 14 17.05 -9.73 0.50
C LEU A 14 16.75 -9.80 -1.00
N ALA A 15 16.68 -8.65 -1.67
CA ALA A 15 16.52 -8.56 -3.12
C ALA A 15 17.67 -9.28 -3.86
N ALA A 16 18.89 -9.21 -3.32
CA ALA A 16 20.06 -9.89 -3.87
C ALA A 16 20.11 -11.42 -3.61
N GLN A 17 19.33 -11.95 -2.67
CA GLN A 17 19.42 -13.36 -2.24
C GLN A 17 18.33 -14.26 -2.83
N THR A 18 17.07 -13.80 -2.93
CA THR A 18 16.00 -14.56 -3.58
C THR A 18 14.77 -13.67 -3.82
N THR A 19 14.12 -13.83 -4.97
CA THR A 19 12.87 -13.13 -5.29
C THR A 19 11.65 -13.74 -4.59
N LYS A 20 11.75 -14.99 -4.10
CA LYS A 20 10.62 -15.70 -3.51
C LYS A 20 10.41 -15.26 -2.06
N GLY A 21 9.26 -14.65 -1.77
CA GLY A 21 8.91 -14.15 -0.42
C GLY A 21 9.57 -12.82 -0.05
N TYR A 22 10.20 -12.13 -1.00
CA TYR A 22 10.78 -10.80 -0.79
C TYR A 22 9.75 -9.80 -0.29
N ARG A 23 8.60 -9.69 -0.95
CA ARG A 23 7.55 -8.70 -0.61
C ARG A 23 7.04 -8.89 0.82
N ARG A 24 6.70 -10.12 1.21
CA ARG A 24 6.26 -10.42 2.58
C ARG A 24 7.32 -10.06 3.62
N ARG A 25 8.60 -10.32 3.35
CA ARG A 25 9.69 -9.91 4.24
C ARG A 25 9.85 -8.40 4.27
N ALA A 26 9.73 -7.73 3.14
CA ALA A 26 9.80 -6.28 3.06
C ALA A 26 8.66 -5.59 3.84
N LEU A 27 7.44 -6.14 3.76
CA LEU A 27 6.33 -5.73 4.61
C LEU A 27 6.63 -5.96 6.09
N THR A 28 7.29 -7.06 6.45
CA THR A 28 7.68 -7.32 7.84
C THR A 28 8.72 -6.31 8.36
N GLU A 29 9.65 -5.87 7.50
CA GLU A 29 10.62 -4.81 7.83
C GLU A 29 9.95 -3.43 7.92
N LEU A 30 8.97 -3.15 7.06
CA LEU A 30 8.13 -1.96 7.14
C LEU A 30 7.38 -1.89 8.47
N ALA A 31 6.86 -3.02 8.95
CA ALA A 31 6.11 -3.10 10.22
C ALA A 31 6.98 -2.77 11.45
N GLN A 32 8.31 -2.76 11.32
CA GLN A 32 9.20 -2.33 12.41
C GLN A 32 9.33 -0.79 12.48
N VAL A 33 8.98 -0.08 11.42
CA VAL A 33 9.19 1.38 11.31
C VAL A 33 7.86 2.13 11.25
N ILE A 34 6.85 1.57 10.60
CA ILE A 34 5.51 2.13 10.46
C ILE A 34 4.53 1.17 11.13
N ASP A 35 3.76 1.67 12.09
CA ASP A 35 2.67 0.89 12.69
C ASP A 35 1.53 0.74 11.67
N PHE A 36 1.15 -0.49 11.36
CA PHE A 36 0.01 -0.83 10.51
C PHE A 36 -0.53 -2.22 10.85
N ASP A 37 -1.83 -2.40 10.66
CA ASP A 37 -2.52 -3.67 10.94
C ASP A 37 -2.55 -4.56 9.69
N GLY A 38 -2.55 -3.95 8.51
CA GLY A 38 -2.59 -4.64 7.23
C GLY A 38 -1.69 -4.00 6.19
N ALA A 39 -1.27 -4.79 5.21
CA ALA A 39 -0.52 -4.31 4.07
C ALA A 39 -0.78 -5.15 2.81
N LEU A 40 -0.65 -4.51 1.66
CA LEU A 40 -0.68 -5.14 0.35
C LEU A 40 0.51 -4.64 -0.46
N TRP A 41 1.24 -5.57 -1.06
CA TRP A 41 2.25 -5.28 -2.07
C TRP A 41 1.92 -6.05 -3.34
N GLY A 42 1.39 -5.34 -4.33
CA GLY A 42 1.01 -5.87 -5.63
C GLY A 42 1.88 -5.33 -6.75
N THR A 43 2.13 -6.15 -7.78
CA THR A 43 2.69 -5.72 -9.06
C THR A 43 1.69 -6.01 -10.17
N GLY A 44 1.45 -5.06 -11.06
CA GLY A 44 0.52 -5.25 -12.19
C GLY A 44 0.62 -4.13 -13.23
N HIS A 45 -0.17 -4.24 -14.30
CA HIS A 45 -0.29 -3.16 -15.28
C HIS A 45 -1.47 -2.25 -14.92
N LEU A 46 -1.30 -0.95 -15.18
CA LEU A 46 -2.30 0.10 -14.94
C LEU A 46 -3.66 -0.16 -15.60
N ASP A 47 -3.63 -0.81 -16.76
CA ASP A 47 -4.81 -1.11 -17.59
C ASP A 47 -5.34 -2.53 -17.40
N SER A 48 -4.67 -3.35 -16.60
CA SER A 48 -5.10 -4.74 -16.36
C SER A 48 -6.23 -4.82 -15.33
N GLU A 49 -7.04 -5.88 -15.43
CA GLU A 49 -8.15 -6.14 -14.50
C GLU A 49 -7.68 -6.55 -13.10
N GLY A 50 -6.39 -6.85 -12.87
CA GLY A 50 -5.88 -7.25 -11.55
C GLY A 50 -4.36 -7.25 -11.42
N PHE A 51 -3.87 -7.66 -10.24
CA PHE A 51 -2.44 -7.79 -9.97
C PHE A 51 -1.86 -9.06 -10.62
N HIS A 52 -0.66 -8.96 -11.20
CA HIS A 52 0.07 -10.11 -11.74
C HIS A 52 0.70 -10.96 -10.64
N SER A 53 1.10 -10.30 -9.55
CA SER A 53 1.60 -10.95 -8.35
C SER A 53 1.34 -10.02 -7.18
N VAL A 54 0.76 -10.56 -6.11
CA VAL A 54 0.40 -9.81 -4.92
C VAL A 54 0.72 -10.61 -3.68
N ASP A 55 1.21 -9.91 -2.66
CA ASP A 55 1.44 -10.44 -1.33
C ASP A 55 0.68 -9.54 -0.34
N VAL A 56 -0.05 -10.17 0.59
CA VAL A 56 -0.77 -9.48 1.65
C VAL A 56 -0.24 -9.85 3.03
N LEU A 57 -0.42 -8.95 3.98
CA LEU A 57 -0.13 -9.14 5.40
C LEU A 57 -1.29 -8.55 6.21
N GLY A 58 -1.85 -9.31 7.16
CA GLY A 58 -2.86 -8.80 8.10
C GLY A 58 -4.26 -8.56 7.52
N VAL A 59 -4.43 -8.62 6.19
CA VAL A 59 -5.73 -8.61 5.49
C VAL A 59 -6.05 -9.98 4.90
N ASP A 60 -7.32 -10.20 4.58
CA ASP A 60 -7.82 -11.43 3.98
C ASP A 60 -7.21 -11.70 2.59
N ASP A 61 -7.04 -12.97 2.23
CA ASP A 61 -6.45 -13.38 0.93
C ASP A 61 -7.32 -12.96 -0.27
N SER A 62 -8.63 -12.73 -0.06
CA SER A 62 -9.55 -12.18 -1.08
C SER A 62 -9.41 -10.68 -1.32
N TYR A 63 -8.71 -9.96 -0.42
CA TYR A 63 -8.58 -8.51 -0.48
C TYR A 63 -8.02 -7.98 -1.81
N PRO A 64 -6.98 -8.57 -2.42
CA PRO A 64 -6.46 -8.10 -3.70
C PRO A 64 -7.45 -8.20 -4.85
N GLU A 65 -8.28 -9.24 -4.86
CA GLU A 65 -9.31 -9.45 -5.88
C GLU A 65 -10.41 -8.40 -5.75
N ALA A 66 -10.90 -8.17 -4.53
CA ALA A 66 -11.87 -7.11 -4.26
C ALA A 66 -11.30 -5.72 -4.57
N LEU A 67 -10.05 -5.44 -4.20
CA LEU A 67 -9.40 -4.16 -4.50
C LEU A 67 -9.34 -3.90 -6.02
N ALA A 68 -9.12 -4.94 -6.81
CA ALA A 68 -9.13 -4.88 -8.27
C ALA A 68 -10.54 -4.68 -8.86
N GLU A 69 -11.56 -5.32 -8.29
CA GLU A 69 -12.96 -5.15 -8.68
C GLU A 69 -13.46 -3.73 -8.42
N TYR A 70 -13.17 -3.18 -7.24
CA TYR A 70 -13.62 -1.84 -6.82
C TYR A 70 -12.71 -0.70 -7.30
N LYS A 71 -11.69 -0.97 -8.13
CA LYS A 71 -10.72 0.03 -8.60
C LYS A 71 -11.38 1.26 -9.23
N THR A 72 -12.50 1.08 -9.94
CA THR A 72 -13.17 2.12 -10.74
C THR A 72 -13.90 3.14 -9.88
N ILE A 73 -14.36 2.74 -8.69
CA ILE A 73 -15.06 3.62 -7.74
C ILE A 73 -14.12 4.14 -6.63
N ASN A 74 -12.86 3.72 -6.63
CA ASN A 74 -11.91 3.99 -5.57
C ASN A 74 -11.00 5.19 -5.91
N PRO A 75 -11.27 6.39 -5.37
CA PRO A 75 -10.53 7.61 -5.70
C PRO A 75 -9.07 7.56 -5.23
N PHE A 76 -8.71 6.64 -4.33
CA PHE A 76 -7.33 6.40 -3.94
C PHE A 76 -6.46 5.97 -5.12
N TYR A 77 -6.99 5.16 -6.04
CA TYR A 77 -6.27 4.74 -7.22
C TYR A 77 -5.95 5.90 -8.15
N ASP A 78 -6.91 6.80 -8.38
CA ASP A 78 -6.70 7.97 -9.22
C ASP A 78 -5.67 8.92 -8.63
N ALA A 79 -5.70 9.12 -7.31
CA ALA A 79 -4.71 9.92 -6.60
C ALA A 79 -3.30 9.31 -6.70
N LEU A 80 -3.17 7.99 -6.54
CA LEU A 80 -1.90 7.27 -6.72
C LEU A 80 -1.35 7.40 -8.16
N LYS A 81 -2.24 7.34 -9.16
CA LYS A 81 -1.87 7.53 -10.57
C LYS A 81 -1.41 8.95 -10.87
N ALA A 82 -2.05 9.94 -10.24
CA ALA A 82 -1.72 11.35 -10.42
C ALA A 82 -0.38 11.73 -9.76
N SER A 83 0.13 10.93 -8.82
CA SER A 83 1.39 11.20 -8.12
C SER A 83 2.27 9.96 -7.95
N PRO A 84 2.78 9.36 -9.04
CA PRO A 84 3.66 8.20 -8.96
C PRO A 84 4.94 8.51 -8.17
N GLY A 85 5.39 7.57 -7.33
CA GLY A 85 6.55 7.71 -6.46
C GLY A 85 6.31 8.52 -5.16
N ALA A 86 5.16 9.18 -5.03
CA ALA A 86 4.77 9.87 -3.81
C ALA A 86 3.77 9.06 -2.99
N THR A 87 3.86 9.19 -1.67
CA THR A 87 2.86 8.60 -0.77
C THR A 87 1.56 9.38 -0.85
N VAL A 88 0.48 8.65 -1.10
CA VAL A 88 -0.88 9.13 -1.03
C VAL A 88 -1.53 8.55 0.21
N ASP A 89 -2.25 9.38 0.95
CA ASP A 89 -3.11 8.98 2.07
C ASP A 89 -4.55 9.31 1.70
N MET A 90 -5.50 8.40 1.94
CA MET A 90 -6.92 8.66 1.65
C MET A 90 -7.43 9.92 2.35
N ALA A 91 -6.94 10.22 3.55
CA ALA A 91 -7.30 11.44 4.26
C ALA A 91 -6.89 12.74 3.53
N SER A 92 -5.95 12.65 2.59
CA SER A 92 -5.56 13.77 1.70
C SER A 92 -6.37 13.83 0.41
N VAL A 93 -7.03 12.73 0.03
CA VAL A 93 -7.89 12.63 -1.16
C VAL A 93 -9.31 13.07 -0.83
N MET A 94 -9.81 12.65 0.33
CA MET A 94 -11.10 13.03 0.86
C MET A 94 -11.06 13.06 2.39
N ASN A 95 -11.89 13.92 2.99
CA ASN A 95 -12.02 13.96 4.42
C ASN A 95 -12.72 12.69 4.94
N ASP A 96 -12.56 12.41 6.24
CA ASP A 96 -13.10 11.23 6.90
C ASP A 96 -14.64 11.12 6.78
N GLU A 97 -15.36 12.23 6.91
CA GLU A 97 -16.83 12.23 6.84
C GLU A 97 -17.33 11.77 5.46
N THR A 98 -16.71 12.28 4.39
CA THR A 98 -16.96 11.86 3.02
C THR A 98 -16.49 10.42 2.80
N PHE A 99 -15.34 10.03 3.34
CA PHE A 99 -14.82 8.68 3.19
C PHE A 99 -15.77 7.65 3.80
N TYR A 100 -16.17 7.80 5.06
CA TYR A 100 -17.03 6.82 5.74
C TYR A 100 -18.48 6.80 5.24
N SER A 101 -18.92 7.82 4.50
CA SER A 101 -20.22 7.85 3.80
C SER A 101 -20.14 7.46 2.32
N SER A 102 -18.93 7.27 1.78
CA SER A 102 -18.73 6.95 0.36
C SER A 102 -19.11 5.50 0.02
N GLN A 103 -19.47 5.29 -1.24
CA GLN A 103 -19.75 3.95 -1.77
C GLN A 103 -18.55 3.00 -1.61
N VAL A 104 -17.33 3.47 -1.89
CA VAL A 104 -16.12 2.65 -1.77
C VAL A 104 -15.87 2.20 -0.32
N TYR A 105 -16.22 3.01 0.68
CA TYR A 105 -16.07 2.58 2.07
C TYR A 105 -17.13 1.53 2.44
N LEU A 106 -18.40 1.82 2.13
CA LEU A 106 -19.53 0.97 2.52
C LEU A 106 -19.52 -0.38 1.80
N GLU A 107 -19.09 -0.42 0.55
CA GLU A 107 -19.07 -1.66 -0.25
C GLU A 107 -17.75 -2.42 -0.15
N PHE A 108 -16.62 -1.74 0.06
CA PHE A 108 -15.30 -2.35 0.01
C PHE A 108 -14.53 -2.25 1.34
N PHE A 109 -14.07 -1.05 1.75
CA PHE A 109 -13.13 -0.95 2.88
C PHE A 109 -13.71 -1.47 4.21
N SER A 110 -15.01 -1.25 4.46
CA SER A 110 -15.68 -1.72 5.67
C SER A 110 -15.75 -3.25 5.78
N GLN A 111 -15.80 -3.98 4.66
CA GLN A 111 -15.83 -5.45 4.64
C GLN A 111 -14.54 -6.06 5.21
N TYR A 112 -13.45 -5.31 5.13
CA TYR A 112 -12.12 -5.72 5.57
C TYR A 112 -11.65 -4.98 6.82
N SER A 113 -12.55 -4.24 7.49
CA SER A 113 -12.23 -3.41 8.67
C SER A 113 -11.12 -2.39 8.41
N VAL A 114 -10.91 -1.96 7.16
CA VAL A 114 -9.91 -0.96 6.81
C VAL A 114 -10.48 0.43 7.08
N GLU A 115 -9.86 1.13 8.02
CA GLU A 115 -10.31 2.44 8.48
C GLU A 115 -9.41 3.57 8.00
N LYS A 116 -8.11 3.31 7.88
CA LYS A 116 -7.13 4.25 7.30
C LYS A 116 -6.29 3.53 6.26
N VAL A 117 -6.02 4.22 5.16
CA VAL A 117 -5.19 3.69 4.07
C VAL A 117 -4.21 4.75 3.57
N MET A 118 -2.96 4.34 3.42
CA MET A 118 -1.96 5.08 2.66
C MET A 118 -1.21 4.13 1.73
N GLY A 119 -0.55 4.68 0.71
CA GLY A 119 0.20 3.86 -0.21
C GLY A 119 0.99 4.68 -1.21
N VAL A 120 1.79 3.99 -2.00
CA VAL A 120 2.62 4.57 -3.04
C VAL A 120 2.59 3.66 -4.26
N LEU A 121 2.53 4.29 -5.43
CA LEU A 121 2.57 3.62 -6.72
C LEU A 121 3.93 3.88 -7.37
N LEU A 122 4.69 2.82 -7.61
CA LEU A 122 6.02 2.86 -8.19
C LEU A 122 5.98 2.34 -9.63
N PRO A 123 6.11 3.22 -10.63
CA PRO A 123 6.25 2.80 -12.02
C PRO A 123 7.66 2.24 -12.27
N ASP A 124 7.74 1.11 -12.98
CA ASP A 124 8.96 0.63 -13.62
C ASP A 124 8.92 1.03 -15.10
N GLU A 125 9.63 2.11 -15.45
CA GLU A 125 9.68 2.64 -16.82
C GLU A 125 10.31 1.66 -17.82
N SER A 126 11.11 0.69 -17.36
CA SER A 126 11.80 -0.26 -18.23
C SER A 126 10.91 -1.42 -18.68
N THR A 127 9.91 -1.77 -17.86
CA THR A 127 9.02 -2.92 -18.11
C THR A 127 7.55 -2.51 -18.31
N GLY A 128 7.18 -1.28 -17.95
CA GLY A 128 5.78 -0.82 -17.95
C GLY A 128 4.93 -1.46 -16.84
N ILE A 129 5.57 -2.15 -15.88
CA ILE A 129 4.92 -2.75 -14.72
C ILE A 129 4.86 -1.70 -13.60
N MET A 130 3.77 -1.71 -12.83
CA MET A 130 3.60 -0.85 -11.67
C MET A 130 3.62 -1.69 -10.41
N SER A 131 4.32 -1.22 -9.38
CA SER A 131 4.25 -1.77 -8.03
C SER A 131 3.39 -0.87 -7.15
N LEU A 132 2.33 -1.42 -6.56
CA LEU A 132 1.55 -0.75 -5.54
C LEU A 132 1.96 -1.31 -4.17
N VAL A 133 2.33 -0.43 -3.26
CA VAL A 133 2.47 -0.75 -1.85
C VAL A 133 1.46 0.08 -1.07
N SER A 134 0.59 -0.57 -0.31
CA SER A 134 -0.44 0.08 0.49
C SER A 134 -0.49 -0.50 1.89
N LEU A 135 -0.58 0.38 2.87
CA LEU A 135 -0.63 0.09 4.30
C LEU A 135 -2.00 0.50 4.84
N TYR A 136 -2.51 -0.31 5.77
CA TYR A 136 -3.86 -0.21 6.32
C TYR A 136 -3.82 -0.19 7.84
N ARG A 137 -4.68 0.61 8.45
CA ARG A 137 -5.00 0.51 9.88
C ARG A 137 -6.48 0.26 10.06
N PHE A 138 -6.81 -0.53 11.08
CA PHE A 138 -8.17 -0.91 11.43
C PHE A 138 -8.74 -0.03 12.55
N ASP A 139 -7.93 0.90 13.07
CA ASP A 139 -8.34 1.88 14.07
C ASP A 139 -8.45 3.28 13.46
N ARG A 140 -9.67 3.84 13.48
CA ARG A 140 -9.98 5.18 12.98
C ARG A 140 -9.22 6.28 13.72
N GLU A 141 -8.93 6.06 15.01
CA GLU A 141 -8.28 7.04 15.90
C GLU A 141 -6.76 7.08 15.72
N LYS A 142 -6.20 6.23 14.84
CA LYS A 142 -4.77 6.15 14.54
C LYS A 142 -4.46 6.51 13.09
N PRO A 143 -4.63 7.78 12.66
CA PRO A 143 -4.25 8.20 11.31
C PRO A 143 -2.74 8.11 11.09
N PHE A 144 -2.31 7.88 9.84
CA PHE A 144 -0.89 7.90 9.48
C PHE A 144 -0.30 9.29 9.69
N SER A 145 0.87 9.35 10.31
CA SER A 145 1.57 10.60 10.58
C SER A 145 2.25 11.13 9.32
N GLN A 146 2.68 12.40 9.34
CA GLN A 146 3.47 12.95 8.25
C GLN A 146 4.83 12.21 8.10
N GLU A 147 5.37 11.70 9.20
CA GLU A 147 6.59 10.89 9.21
C GLU A 147 6.36 9.55 8.50
N ASP A 148 5.26 8.84 8.82
CA ASP A 148 4.87 7.58 8.17
C ASP A 148 4.84 7.75 6.64
N ARG A 149 4.23 8.86 6.19
CA ARG A 149 4.11 9.19 4.76
C ARG A 149 5.46 9.48 4.10
N ALA A 150 6.41 10.05 4.82
CA ALA A 150 7.76 10.35 4.32
C ALA A 150 8.68 9.11 4.33
N VAL A 151 8.43 8.16 5.22
CA VAL A 151 9.21 6.92 5.35
C VAL A 151 8.82 5.90 4.28
N LEU A 152 7.52 5.71 4.03
CA LEU A 152 7.02 4.69 3.10
C LEU A 152 7.76 4.66 1.75
N PRO A 153 7.87 5.76 0.98
CA PRO A 153 8.43 5.72 -0.37
C PRO A 153 9.95 5.47 -0.34
N ARG A 154 10.64 5.84 0.75
CA ARG A 154 12.07 5.58 0.94
C ARG A 154 12.41 4.13 1.23
N MET A 155 11.45 3.37 1.76
CA MET A 155 11.65 1.96 2.07
C MET A 155 11.31 1.03 0.90
N VAL A 156 10.55 1.51 -0.08
CA VAL A 156 10.09 0.68 -1.20
C VAL A 156 10.76 1.01 -2.54
N TYR A 157 11.58 2.07 -2.58
CA TYR A 157 12.40 2.49 -3.71
C TYR A 157 13.83 1.93 -3.58
#